data_AF-A0A3C0A9R4-F1
#
_entry.id   AF-A0A3C0A9R4-F1
#
_cell.length_a   1.000
_cell.length_b   1.000
_cell.length_c   1.000
_cell.angle_alpha   90.00
_cell.angle_beta   90.00
_cell.angle_gamma   90.00
#
_symmetry.space_group_name_H-M   'P 1'
#
loop_
_entity.id
_entity.type
_entity.pdbx_description
1 polymer ?
#
loop_
_entity_poly.entity_id
_entity_poly.type
_entity_poly.pdbx_seq_one_letter_code
_entity_poly.pdbx_strand_id
1 'polypeptide(L)' 'MKNDTPFLIYDAAAGSGKTYTLVKEYLGFLLGQQKNNYYQSLLALTFTNKAVAEMKDRIIENLVAFS' A
#
# COMPACT_ATOMS: atom_id res chain seq x y z
N MET A 1 -8.42 20.87 -18.89
CA MET A 1 -7.21 20.63 -18.08
C MET A 1 -7.64 19.74 -16.92
N LYS A 2 -7.14 18.51 -16.83
CA LYS A 2 -7.42 17.65 -15.66
C LYS A 2 -6.65 18.24 -14.48
N ASN A 3 -7.36 18.60 -13.42
CA ASN A 3 -6.74 18.94 -12.14
C ASN A 3 -6.27 17.63 -11.51
N ASP A 4 -5.06 17.19 -11.86
CA ASP A 4 -4.42 16.08 -11.15
C ASP A 4 -3.94 16.63 -9.81
N THR A 5 -4.76 16.47 -8.78
CA THR A 5 -4.35 16.74 -7.41
C THR A 5 -3.14 15.86 -7.09
N PRO A 6 -2.04 16.41 -6.54
CA PRO A 6 -0.81 15.66 -6.28
C PRO A 6 -0.97 14.59 -5.18
N PHE A 7 -2.13 14.53 -4.54
CA PHE A 7 -2.44 13.62 -3.45
C PHE A 7 -3.75 12.88 -3.73
N LEU A 8 -3.76 11.59 -3.38
CA LEU A 8 -4.97 10.78 -3.28
C LEU A 8 -5.29 10.61 -1.80
N ILE A 9 -6.40 11.19 -1.36
CA ILE A 9 -6.83 11.17 0.05
C ILE A 9 -7.91 10.11 0.21
N TYR A 10 -7.70 9.19 1.14
CA TYR A 10 -8.68 8.16 1.52
C TYR A 10 -9.27 8.50 2.89
N ASP A 11 -10.54 8.92 2.90
CA ASP A 11 -11.33 9.05 4.12
C ASP A 11 -11.89 7.69 4.54
N ALA A 12 -11.69 7.30 5.79
CA ALA A 12 -12.07 5.96 6.22
C ALA A 12 -12.38 5.85 7.72
N ALA A 13 -13.63 5.46 8.02
CA ALA A 13 -14.16 5.26 9.36
C ALA A 13 -13.52 4.07 10.10
N ALA A 14 -13.74 3.96 11.41
CA ALA A 14 -13.34 2.77 12.17
C ALA A 14 -13.98 1.51 11.58
N GLY A 15 -13.20 0.43 11.47
CA GLY A 15 -13.68 -0.85 10.91
C GLY A 15 -13.88 -0.90 9.40
N SER A 16 -13.64 0.17 8.64
CA SER A 16 -13.90 0.23 7.19
C SER A 16 -12.85 -0.47 6.31
N GLY A 17 -11.95 -1.27 6.89
CA GLY A 17 -10.90 -1.95 6.13
C GLY A 17 -9.75 -1.06 5.66
N LYS A 18 -9.46 0.06 6.34
CA LYS A 18 -8.36 1.00 6.00
C LYS A 18 -7.05 0.33 5.59
N THR A 19 -6.54 -0.54 6.46
CA THR A 19 -5.27 -1.23 6.25
C THR A 19 -5.32 -2.14 5.02
N TYR A 20 -6.45 -2.82 4.81
CA TYR A 20 -6.65 -3.66 3.62
C TYR A 20 -6.58 -2.84 2.34
N THR A 21 -7.27 -1.69 2.29
CA THR A 21 -7.22 -0.79 1.13
C THR A 21 -5.79 -0.32 0.88
N LEU A 22 -5.05 0.13 1.89
CA LEU A 22 -3.67 0.58 1.72
C LEU A 22 -2.73 -0.54 1.22
N VAL A 23 -2.88 -1.76 1.72
CA VAL A 23 -2.10 -2.92 1.24
C VAL A 23 -2.42 -3.21 -0.23
N LYS A 24 -3.69 -3.20 -0.60
CA LYS A 24 -4.13 -3.41 -1.99
C LYS A 24 -3.55 -2.36 -2.93
N GLU A 25 -3.64 -1.07 -2.57
CA GLU A 25 -3.11 0.01 -3.39
C GLU A 25 -1.57 -0.06 -3.47
N TYR A 26 -0.88 -0.33 -2.36
CA TYR A 26 0.57 -0.54 -2.35
C TYR A 26 1.00 -1.62 -3.33
N LEU A 27 0.33 -2.79 -3.29
CA LEU A 27 0.61 -3.90 -4.20
C LEU A 27 0.26 -3.55 -5.65
N GLY A 28 -0.86 -2.87 -5.89
CA GLY A 28 -1.25 -2.41 -7.23
C GLY A 28 -0.19 -1.47 -7.83
N PHE A 29 0.30 -0.50 -7.05
CA PHE A 29 1.39 0.36 -7.47
C PHE A 29 2.68 -0.42 -7.71
N LEU A 30 3.07 -1.32 -6.81
CA LEU A 30 4.30 -2.11 -6.92
C LEU A 30 4.31 -3.01 -8.15
N LEU A 31 3.24 -3.79 -8.36
CA LEU A 31 3.13 -4.77 -9.43
C LEU A 31 2.90 -4.12 -10.81
N GLY A 32 2.45 -2.87 -10.85
CA GLY A 32 2.31 -2.11 -12.09
C GLY A 32 3.63 -1.57 -12.66
N GLN A 33 4.76 -1.75 -11.97
CA GLN A 33 6.05 -1.18 -12.38
C GLN A 33 6.89 -2.20 -13.14
N GLN A 34 7.50 -1.75 -14.24
CA GLN A 34 8.40 -2.58 -15.04
C GLN A 34 9.84 -2.60 -14.50
N LYS A 35 10.17 -1.69 -13.57
CA LYS A 35 11.52 -1.55 -13.03
C LYS A 35 11.79 -2.61 -11.96
N ASN A 36 12.85 -3.38 -12.16
CA ASN A 36 13.36 -4.28 -11.12
C ASN A 36 13.67 -3.51 -9.83
N ASN A 37 13.33 -4.12 -8.69
CA ASN A 37 13.51 -3.54 -7.36
C ASN A 37 12.79 -2.21 -7.10
N TYR A 38 11.70 -1.91 -7.83
CA TYR A 38 10.94 -0.68 -7.63
C TYR A 38 10.46 -0.47 -6.19
N TYR A 39 10.16 -1.55 -5.45
CA TYR A 39 9.75 -1.48 -4.04
C TYR A 39 10.72 -0.65 -3.17
N GLN A 40 12.01 -0.57 -3.54
CA GLN A 40 13.01 0.22 -2.81
C GLN A 40 12.78 1.74 -2.92
N SER A 41 12.03 2.18 -3.93
CA SER A 41 11.65 3.58 -4.13
C SER A 41 10.27 3.90 -3.54
N LEU A 42 9.56 2.91 -2.99
CA LEU A 42 8.21 3.08 -2.45
C LEU A 42 8.26 3.17 -0.92
N LEU A 43 7.86 4.33 -0.38
CA LEU A 43 7.82 4.59 1.05
C LEU A 43 6.38 4.54 1.57
N ALA A 44 6.11 3.64 2.49
CA ALA A 44 4.87 3.60 3.28
C ALA A 44 5.19 3.98 4.73
N LEU A 45 4.38 4.87 5.32
CA LEU A 45 4.54 5.35 6.69
C LEU A 45 3.28 5.05 7.50
N THR A 46 3.45 4.70 8.77
CA THR A 46 2.33 4.51 9.72
C THR A 46 2.69 5.12 11.08
N PHE A 47 1.68 5.34 11.93
CA PHE A 47 1.88 5.95 13.25
C PHE A 47 2.62 5.07 14.26
N THR A 48 2.62 3.74 14.09
CA THR A 48 3.18 2.81 15.09
C THR A 48 3.94 1.67 14.42
N ASN A 49 5.00 1.19 15.08
CA ASN A 49 5.75 0.03 14.60
C ASN A 49 4.89 -1.23 14.49
N LYS A 50 3.87 -1.38 15.34
CA LYS A 50 2.93 -2.51 15.26
C LYS A 50 2.13 -2.48 13.95
N ALA A 51 1.65 -1.30 13.54
CA ALA A 51 0.96 -1.14 12.27
C ALA A 51 1.89 -1.35 11.06
N VAL A 52 3.16 -0.93 11.15
CA VAL A 52 4.17 -1.26 10.14
C VAL A 52 4.33 -2.77 9.99
N ALA A 53 4.50 -3.50 11.10
CA ALA A 53 4.67 -4.95 11.08
C ALA A 53 3.45 -5.65 10.46
N GLU A 54 2.24 -5.30 10.91
CA GLU A 54 1.00 -5.87 10.36
C GLU A 54 0.85 -5.61 8.85
N MET A 55 1.15 -4.38 8.40
CA MET A 55 1.07 -4.05 6.97
C MET A 55 2.11 -4.84 6.16
N LYS A 56 3.33 -5.01 6.69
CA LYS A 56 4.38 -5.80 6.05
C LYS A 56 3.98 -7.26 5.91
N ASP A 57 3.47 -7.87 6.98
CA ASP A 57 3.05 -9.27 6.98
C ASP A 57 1.97 -9.50 5.92
N ARG A 58 0.94 -8.64 5.89
CA ARG A 58 -0.13 -8.70 4.87
C ARG A 58 0.40 -8.58 3.45
N ILE A 59 1.36 -7.68 3.19
CA ILE A 59 1.96 -7.53 1.85
C ILE A 59 2.62 -8.83 1.42
N ILE A 60 3.44 -9.43 2.29
CA ILE A 60 4.17 -10.67 1.98
C ILE A 60 3.21 -11.84 1.82
N GLU A 61 2.23 -11.98 2.72
CA GLU A 61 1.18 -13.02 2.62
C GLU A 61 0.43 -12.96 1.29
N ASN A 62 0.05 -11.77 0.84
CA ASN A 62 -0.64 -11.60 -0.44
C ASN A 62 0.28 -11.99 -1.62
N LEU A 63 1.53 -11.56 -1.61
CA LEU A 63 2.48 -11.91 -2.68
C LEU A 63 2.71 -13.43 -2.78
N VAL A 64 2.81 -14.11 -1.64
CA VAL A 64 2.93 -15.58 -1.58
C VAL A 64 1.64 -16.27 -2.04
N ALA A 65 0.47 -15.72 -1.73
CA ALA A 65 -0.80 -16.30 -2.17
C ALA A 65 -1.01 -16.24 -3.70
N PHE A 66 -0.33 -15.34 -4.40
CA PHE A 66 -0.40 -15.19 -5.86
C PHE A 66 0.78 -15.80 -6.62
N SER A 67 1.75 -16.42 -5.94
CA SER A 67 2.88 -17.14 -6.54
C SER A 67 2.53 -18.59 -6.86
#